data_AF-A0A372E519-F1
#
_entry.id   AF-A0A372E519-F1
#
_cell.length_a   1.000
_cell.length_b   1.000
_cell.length_c   1.000
_cell.angle_alpha   90.00
_cell.angle_beta   90.00
_cell.angle_gamma   90.00
#
_symmetry.space_group_name_H-M   'P 1'
#
loop_
_entity.id
_entity.type
_entity.pdbx_description
1 polymer ?
#
loop_
_entity_poly.entity_id
_entity_poly.type
_entity_poly.pdbx_seq_one_letter_code
_entity_poly.pdbx_strand_id
1 'polypeptide(L)'
;MKKITSLLVTLLLFSNSLLAQDAFSSLSKQAQAAYEVKNYLSSGQLFEQAFQQYPARITRWDFYNAACSWALAGDNNKAFQNLDKAISAGWRNSEKLQYDKDLQTLRSDQRWPALVAAARQESAPAQAGLKNPMQQQLEEVFATHQRLRAQKDSIELSAGAKSPQFKKIIQQIEEANARHLQVVSGILDEQG
;
A
#
# COMPACT_ATOMS: atom_id res chain seq x y z
N MET A 1 -40.97 -8.70 34.13
CA MET A 1 -40.43 -7.33 34.00
C MET A 1 -38.94 -7.30 33.62
N LYS A 2 -38.01 -8.01 34.31
CA LYS A 2 -36.57 -8.04 33.94
C LYS A 2 -36.25 -8.54 32.52
N LYS A 3 -37.05 -9.47 31.96
CA LYS A 3 -36.89 -9.97 30.57
C LYS A 3 -37.33 -8.97 29.49
N ILE A 4 -38.28 -8.08 29.81
CA ILE A 4 -38.80 -7.06 28.88
C ILE A 4 -37.84 -5.86 28.83
N THR A 5 -37.28 -5.46 29.96
CA THR A 5 -36.19 -4.47 30.02
C THR A 5 -34.93 -4.95 29.31
N SER A 6 -34.59 -6.24 29.41
CA SER A 6 -33.45 -6.81 28.68
C SER A 6 -33.64 -6.83 27.16
N LEU A 7 -34.88 -6.98 26.65
CA LEU A 7 -35.18 -7.00 25.21
C LEU A 7 -35.17 -5.59 24.59
N LEU A 8 -35.60 -4.57 25.37
CA LEU A 8 -35.61 -3.17 24.95
C LEU A 8 -34.19 -2.57 24.87
N VAL A 9 -33.29 -2.98 25.77
CA VAL A 9 -31.88 -2.54 25.76
C VAL A 9 -31.13 -3.11 24.56
N THR A 10 -31.39 -4.36 24.15
CA THR A 10 -30.79 -4.91 22.91
C THR A 10 -31.31 -4.19 21.66
N LEU A 11 -32.60 -3.85 21.59
CA LEU A 11 -33.18 -3.19 20.42
C LEU A 11 -32.61 -1.77 20.18
N LEU A 12 -32.35 -1.01 21.25
CA LEU A 12 -31.72 0.32 21.19
C LEU A 12 -30.23 0.29 20.80
N LEU A 13 -29.52 -0.80 21.09
CA LEU A 13 -28.10 -0.96 20.68
C LEU A 13 -27.97 -1.30 19.19
N PHE A 14 -28.95 -1.98 18.59
CA PHE A 14 -28.97 -2.27 17.16
C PHE A 14 -29.24 -1.03 16.29
N SER A 15 -30.10 -0.11 16.73
CA SER A 15 -30.47 1.08 15.93
C SER A 15 -29.30 2.07 15.77
N ASN A 16 -28.48 2.23 16.82
CA ASN A 16 -27.29 3.10 16.78
C ASN A 16 -26.21 2.61 15.81
N SER A 17 -26.12 1.30 15.60
CA SER A 17 -25.13 0.71 14.71
C SER A 17 -25.43 0.98 13.24
N LEU A 18 -26.71 1.04 12.85
CA LEU A 18 -27.15 1.31 11.48
C LEU A 18 -26.95 2.79 11.10
N LEU A 19 -27.33 3.74 11.95
CA LEU A 19 -27.15 5.18 11.68
C LEU A 19 -25.66 5.57 11.56
N ALA A 20 -24.80 4.98 12.39
CA ALA A 20 -23.36 5.21 12.31
C ALA A 20 -22.73 4.61 11.04
N GLN A 21 -23.30 3.51 10.52
CA GLN A 21 -22.85 2.88 9.27
C GLN A 21 -23.15 3.76 8.06
N ASP A 22 -24.34 4.36 8.03
CA ASP A 22 -24.75 5.28 6.96
C ASP A 22 -23.90 6.56 6.94
N ALA A 23 -23.58 7.11 8.11
CA ALA A 23 -22.83 8.36 8.22
C ALA A 23 -21.35 8.23 7.84
N PHE A 24 -20.65 7.18 8.29
CA PHE A 24 -19.26 6.93 7.87
C PHE A 24 -19.19 6.67 6.35
N SER A 25 -20.06 5.80 5.83
CA SER A 25 -20.09 5.50 4.40
C SER A 25 -20.37 6.76 3.57
N SER A 26 -21.24 7.65 4.05
CA SER A 26 -21.52 8.93 3.41
C SER A 26 -20.26 9.82 3.32
N LEU A 27 -19.52 10.01 4.41
CA LEU A 27 -18.30 10.82 4.40
C LEU A 27 -17.21 10.22 3.49
N SER A 28 -16.98 8.91 3.57
CA SER A 28 -16.01 8.25 2.67
C SER A 28 -16.40 8.35 1.20
N LYS A 29 -17.70 8.25 0.86
CA LYS A 29 -18.19 8.47 -0.51
C LYS A 29 -18.01 9.91 -0.97
N GLN A 30 -18.25 10.89 -0.10
CA GLN A 30 -17.99 12.29 -0.41
C GLN A 30 -16.50 12.55 -0.62
N ALA A 31 -15.64 11.93 0.19
CA ALA A 31 -14.19 12.01 0.02
C ALA A 31 -13.77 11.45 -1.34
N GLN A 32 -14.31 10.29 -1.74
CA GLN A 32 -14.08 9.73 -3.08
C GLN A 32 -14.63 10.63 -4.20
N ALA A 33 -15.83 11.20 -4.06
CA ALA A 33 -16.35 12.12 -5.05
C ALA A 33 -15.46 13.37 -5.21
N ALA A 34 -14.96 13.92 -4.11
CA ALA A 34 -13.99 15.03 -4.13
C ALA A 34 -12.67 14.62 -4.80
N TYR A 35 -12.22 13.38 -4.57
CA TYR A 35 -11.05 12.79 -5.21
C TYR A 35 -11.21 12.74 -6.75
N GLU A 36 -12.32 12.21 -7.24
CA GLU A 36 -12.61 12.06 -8.68
C GLU A 36 -12.63 13.41 -9.42
N VAL A 37 -13.12 14.47 -8.77
CA VAL A 37 -13.09 15.84 -9.33
C VAL A 37 -11.77 16.58 -9.07
N LYS A 38 -10.73 15.85 -8.64
CA LYS A 38 -9.37 16.34 -8.35
C LYS A 38 -9.28 17.38 -7.24
N ASN A 39 -10.30 17.47 -6.39
CA ASN A 39 -10.27 18.29 -5.18
C ASN A 39 -9.65 17.48 -4.03
N TYR A 40 -8.35 17.18 -4.17
CA TYR A 40 -7.64 16.27 -3.29
C TYR A 40 -7.54 16.78 -1.85
N LEU A 41 -7.44 18.10 -1.65
CA LEU A 41 -7.45 18.70 -0.32
C LEU A 41 -8.79 18.43 0.40
N SER A 42 -9.91 18.68 -0.28
CA SER A 42 -11.24 18.38 0.28
C SER A 42 -11.41 16.89 0.54
N SER A 43 -10.95 16.04 -0.38
CA SER A 43 -10.96 14.59 -0.20
C SER A 43 -10.23 14.15 1.08
N GLY A 44 -9.00 14.63 1.27
CA GLY A 44 -8.22 14.34 2.48
C GLY A 44 -8.91 14.81 3.77
N GLN A 45 -9.51 16.00 3.75
CA GLN A 45 -10.24 16.56 4.90
C GLN A 45 -11.49 15.76 5.24
N LEU A 46 -12.24 15.29 4.24
CA LEU A 46 -13.43 14.46 4.43
C LEU A 46 -13.07 13.08 5.01
N PHE A 47 -11.95 12.49 4.58
CA PHE A 47 -11.43 11.28 5.22
C PHE A 47 -11.02 11.54 6.68
N GLU A 48 -10.31 12.63 6.98
CA GLU A 48 -9.96 12.99 8.36
C GLU A 48 -11.21 13.16 9.22
N GLN A 49 -12.24 13.83 8.70
CA GLN A 49 -13.51 13.99 9.38
C GLN A 49 -14.17 12.63 9.66
N ALA A 50 -14.20 11.73 8.66
CA ALA A 50 -14.72 10.38 8.83
C ALA A 50 -13.96 9.61 9.92
N PHE A 51 -12.63 9.74 9.97
CA PHE A 51 -11.77 9.04 10.92
C PHE A 51 -11.95 9.56 12.35
N GLN A 52 -12.14 10.87 12.52
CA GLN A 52 -12.39 11.48 13.82
C GLN A 52 -13.75 11.08 14.38
N GLN A 53 -14.79 11.04 13.54
CA GLN A 53 -16.15 10.75 13.98
C GLN A 53 -16.42 9.26 14.18
N TYR A 54 -15.79 8.40 13.37
CA TYR A 54 -16.09 6.95 13.35
C TYR A 54 -14.82 6.08 13.36
N PRO A 55 -13.95 6.20 14.39
CA PRO A 55 -12.67 5.49 14.42
C PRO A 55 -12.80 3.96 14.34
N ALA A 56 -13.89 3.40 14.89
CA ALA A 56 -14.17 1.96 14.86
C ALA A 56 -14.66 1.43 13.50
N ARG A 57 -14.71 2.27 12.46
CA ARG A 57 -15.17 1.91 11.10
C ARG A 57 -14.07 2.02 10.05
N ILE A 58 -12.92 2.60 10.41
CA ILE A 58 -11.84 2.85 9.47
C ILE A 58 -11.25 1.52 9.01
N THR A 59 -11.12 1.35 7.69
CA THR A 59 -10.40 0.22 7.11
C THR A 59 -9.00 0.64 6.70
N ARG A 60 -8.12 -0.35 6.54
CA ARG A 60 -6.79 -0.17 5.95
C ARG A 60 -6.83 0.52 4.57
N TRP A 61 -7.91 0.32 3.81
CA TRP A 61 -8.09 0.94 2.50
C TRP A 61 -8.49 2.41 2.60
N ASP A 62 -9.26 2.79 3.61
CA ASP A 62 -9.58 4.19 3.85
C ASP A 62 -8.32 4.98 4.20
N PHE A 63 -7.45 4.43 5.07
CA PHE A 63 -6.14 5.04 5.35
C PHE A 63 -5.30 5.19 4.08
N TYR A 64 -5.26 4.16 3.22
CA TYR A 64 -4.55 4.24 1.94
C TYR A 64 -5.11 5.33 1.02
N ASN A 65 -6.44 5.41 0.86
CA ASN A 65 -7.09 6.41 0.00
C ASN A 65 -6.89 7.83 0.54
N ALA A 66 -6.94 8.01 1.86
CA ALA A 66 -6.61 9.27 2.51
C ALA A 66 -5.16 9.67 2.23
N ALA A 67 -4.21 8.71 2.29
CA ALA A 67 -2.82 8.97 1.94
C ALA A 67 -2.64 9.45 0.50
N CYS A 68 -3.27 8.80 -0.49
CA CYS A 68 -3.25 9.24 -1.88
C CYS A 68 -3.80 10.67 -2.03
N SER A 69 -4.92 10.96 -1.37
CA SER A 69 -5.55 12.29 -1.37
C SER A 69 -4.60 13.35 -0.81
N TRP A 70 -3.94 13.07 0.31
CA TRP A 70 -2.98 14.00 0.92
C TRP A 70 -1.70 14.18 0.10
N ALA A 71 -1.18 13.10 -0.50
CA ALA A 71 0.00 13.16 -1.37
C ALA A 71 -0.25 14.06 -2.60
N LEU A 72 -1.43 13.93 -3.22
CA LEU A 72 -1.85 14.75 -4.35
C LEU A 72 -2.20 16.19 -3.96
N ALA A 73 -2.65 16.41 -2.71
CA ALA A 73 -2.82 17.74 -2.15
C ALA A 73 -1.49 18.42 -1.75
N GLY A 74 -0.36 17.70 -1.82
CA GLY A 74 0.97 18.20 -1.47
C GLY A 74 1.32 18.14 0.02
N ASP A 75 0.46 17.54 0.86
CA ASP A 75 0.76 17.33 2.28
C ASP A 75 1.39 15.95 2.50
N ASN A 76 2.69 15.89 2.27
CA ASN A 76 3.47 14.66 2.44
C ASN A 76 3.40 14.14 3.88
N ASN A 77 3.29 15.02 4.89
CA ASN A 77 3.26 14.59 6.28
C ASN A 77 2.00 13.80 6.60
N LYS A 78 0.83 14.31 6.19
CA LYS A 78 -0.43 13.58 6.33
C LYS A 78 -0.47 12.33 5.47
N ALA A 79 0.15 12.35 4.28
CA ALA A 79 0.25 11.18 3.44
C ALA A 79 1.01 10.04 4.15
N PHE A 80 2.21 10.31 4.68
CA PHE A 80 2.99 9.31 5.42
C PHE A 80 2.26 8.80 6.67
N GLN A 81 1.67 9.68 7.47
CA GLN A 81 0.89 9.28 8.65
C GLN A 81 -0.24 8.30 8.31
N ASN A 82 -0.90 8.50 7.17
CA ASN A 82 -1.98 7.61 6.73
C ASN A 82 -1.43 6.31 6.13
N LEU A 83 -0.30 6.32 5.42
CA LEU A 83 0.35 5.09 4.93
C LEU A 83 0.83 4.20 6.09
N ASP A 84 1.41 4.79 7.13
CA ASP A 84 1.83 4.06 8.33
C ASP A 84 0.63 3.40 9.04
N LYS A 85 -0.50 4.11 9.13
CA LYS A 85 -1.76 3.56 9.67
C LYS A 85 -2.33 2.46 8.77
N ALA A 86 -2.27 2.61 7.45
CA ALA A 86 -2.71 1.59 6.51
C ALA A 86 -1.91 0.29 6.71
N ILE A 87 -0.58 0.39 6.73
CA ILE A 87 0.32 -0.76 6.94
C ILE A 87 0.04 -1.40 8.31
N SER A 88 -0.05 -0.59 9.38
CA SER A 88 -0.37 -1.08 10.73
C SER A 88 -1.74 -1.77 10.82
N ALA A 89 -2.70 -1.37 9.97
CA ALA A 89 -4.01 -1.99 9.85
C ALA A 89 -4.02 -3.22 8.90
N GLY A 90 -2.85 -3.72 8.50
CA GLY A 90 -2.69 -4.90 7.66
C GLY A 90 -2.85 -4.63 6.17
N TRP A 91 -2.53 -3.42 5.69
CA TRP A 91 -2.39 -3.16 4.26
C TRP A 91 -1.11 -3.78 3.71
N ARG A 92 -1.25 -4.61 2.68
CA ARG A 92 -0.24 -5.59 2.25
C ARG A 92 0.10 -5.51 0.76
N ASN A 93 -0.18 -4.39 0.11
CA ASN A 93 0.09 -4.23 -1.33
C ASN A 93 1.35 -3.40 -1.53
N SER A 94 2.49 -3.92 -1.05
CA SER A 94 3.77 -3.20 -1.08
C SER A 94 4.20 -2.82 -2.50
N GLU A 95 3.73 -3.56 -3.51
CA GLU A 95 3.96 -3.29 -4.93
C GLU A 95 3.25 -2.00 -5.34
N LYS A 96 2.02 -1.77 -4.86
CA LYS A 96 1.25 -0.57 -5.20
C LYS A 96 1.96 0.72 -4.79
N LEU A 97 2.73 0.75 -3.69
CA LEU A 97 3.54 1.92 -3.33
C LEU A 97 4.49 2.36 -4.47
N GLN A 98 5.03 1.41 -5.22
CA GLN A 98 6.04 1.69 -6.25
C GLN A 98 5.44 2.17 -7.57
N TYR A 99 4.17 1.89 -7.83
CA TYR A 99 3.54 2.16 -9.13
C TYR A 99 2.37 3.14 -9.05
N ASP A 100 1.79 3.34 -7.87
CA ASP A 100 0.72 4.32 -7.68
C ASP A 100 1.25 5.74 -7.93
N LYS A 101 0.66 6.40 -8.91
CA LYS A 101 1.07 7.75 -9.35
C LYS A 101 0.72 8.80 -8.31
N ASP A 102 -0.29 8.53 -7.48
CA ASP A 102 -0.74 9.46 -6.43
C ASP A 102 0.35 9.65 -5.37
N LEU A 103 1.20 8.64 -5.20
CA LEU A 103 2.30 8.63 -4.23
C LEU A 103 3.64 9.07 -4.84
N GLN A 104 3.66 9.53 -6.09
CA GLN A 104 4.90 9.88 -6.80
C GLN A 104 5.73 10.92 -6.03
N THR A 105 5.07 11.93 -5.45
CA THR A 105 5.70 13.02 -4.68
C THR A 105 6.39 12.54 -3.41
N LEU A 106 6.01 11.37 -2.89
CA LEU A 106 6.56 10.81 -1.66
C LEU A 106 7.86 10.02 -1.91
N ARG A 107 8.12 9.58 -3.15
CA ARG A 107 9.23 8.66 -3.46
C ARG A 107 10.61 9.25 -3.27
N SER A 108 10.72 10.58 -3.31
CA SER A 108 11.95 11.31 -3.04
C SER A 108 12.12 11.70 -1.57
N ASP A 109 11.11 11.46 -0.71
CA ASP A 109 11.17 11.77 0.71
C ASP A 109 12.05 10.74 1.44
N GLN A 110 12.88 11.21 2.38
CA GLN A 110 13.78 10.36 3.17
C GLN A 110 13.07 9.25 3.96
N ARG A 111 11.77 9.41 4.25
CA ARG A 111 10.95 8.40 4.94
C ARG A 111 10.54 7.23 4.04
N TRP A 112 10.57 7.43 2.72
CA TRP A 112 10.07 6.46 1.74
C TRP A 112 10.71 5.06 1.85
N PRO A 113 12.04 4.90 1.98
CA PRO A 113 12.65 3.57 2.08
C PRO A 113 12.15 2.77 3.30
N ALA A 114 11.97 3.44 4.44
CA ALA A 114 11.48 2.81 5.66
C ALA A 114 10.02 2.36 5.52
N LEU A 115 9.17 3.21 4.91
CA LEU A 115 7.78 2.87 4.63
C LEU A 115 7.65 1.63 3.73
N VAL A 116 8.42 1.58 2.65
CA VAL A 116 8.42 0.43 1.72
C VAL A 116 8.88 -0.85 2.41
N ALA A 117 9.91 -0.77 3.26
CA ALA A 117 10.37 -1.92 4.04
C ALA A 117 9.28 -2.44 4.99
N ALA A 118 8.59 -1.55 5.71
CA ALA A 118 7.50 -1.90 6.60
C ALA A 118 6.33 -2.57 5.86
N ALA A 119 5.92 -2.02 4.72
CA ALA A 119 4.86 -2.59 3.89
C ALA A 119 5.21 -4.01 3.39
N ARG A 120 6.47 -4.23 2.96
CA ARG A 120 6.93 -5.56 2.52
C ARG A 120 6.92 -6.58 3.65
N GLN A 121 7.36 -6.19 4.84
CA GLN A 121 7.37 -7.06 6.01
C GLN A 121 5.96 -7.53 6.38
N GLU A 122 4.97 -6.64 6.35
CA GLU A 122 3.58 -6.97 6.64
C GLU A 122 2.92 -7.84 5.54
N SER A 123 3.42 -7.76 4.31
CA SER A 123 2.89 -8.50 3.15
C SER A 123 3.37 -9.97 3.09
N ALA A 124 4.56 -10.26 3.64
CA ALA A 124 5.20 -11.57 3.56
C ALA A 124 4.35 -12.75 4.10
N PRO A 125 3.65 -12.65 5.24
CA PRO A 125 2.86 -13.77 5.78
C PRO A 125 1.62 -14.11 4.94
N ALA A 126 0.95 -13.11 4.34
CA ALA A 126 -0.23 -13.33 3.51
C ALA A 126 0.09 -14.02 2.19
N GLN A 127 1.25 -13.67 1.64
CA GLN A 127 1.77 -14.23 0.42
C GLN A 127 2.20 -15.70 0.60
N ALA A 128 2.75 -16.08 1.75
CA ALA A 128 3.15 -17.47 2.01
C ALA A 128 1.97 -18.47 1.95
N GLY A 129 0.75 -18.04 2.27
CA GLY A 129 -0.44 -18.91 2.29
C GLY A 129 -1.24 -19.00 0.99
N LEU A 130 -0.99 -18.11 0.02
CA LEU A 130 -1.76 -18.01 -1.24
C LEU A 130 -0.97 -18.41 -2.49
N LYS A 131 0.35 -18.58 -2.36
CA LYS A 131 1.26 -18.70 -3.49
C LYS A 131 1.23 -20.10 -4.12
N ASN A 132 0.63 -20.19 -5.31
CA ASN A 132 0.91 -21.32 -6.20
C ASN A 132 2.36 -21.22 -6.75
N PRO A 133 2.95 -22.31 -7.28
CA PRO A 133 4.35 -22.31 -7.74
C PRO A 133 4.68 -21.21 -8.75
N MET A 134 3.74 -20.88 -9.64
CA MET A 134 3.87 -19.79 -10.61
C MET A 134 4.02 -18.42 -9.92
N GLN A 135 3.20 -18.14 -8.90
CA GLN A 135 3.31 -16.90 -8.12
C GLN A 135 4.60 -16.84 -7.31
N GLN A 136 5.14 -17.97 -6.85
CA GLN A 136 6.46 -18.00 -6.18
C GLN A 136 7.57 -17.64 -7.16
N GLN A 137 7.52 -18.16 -8.38
CA GLN A 137 8.50 -17.84 -9.42
C GLN A 137 8.45 -16.36 -9.83
N LEU A 138 7.26 -15.81 -10.02
CA LEU A 138 7.08 -14.38 -10.35
C LEU A 138 7.54 -13.46 -9.20
N GLU A 139 7.28 -13.85 -7.96
CA GLU A 139 7.80 -13.10 -6.81
C GLU A 139 9.33 -13.12 -6.78
N GLU A 140 9.96 -14.29 -6.98
CA GLU A 140 11.42 -14.38 -6.95
C GLU A 140 12.06 -13.53 -8.05
N VAL A 141 11.46 -13.52 -9.24
CA VAL A 141 11.84 -12.63 -10.36
C VAL A 141 11.79 -11.16 -9.91
N PHE A 142 10.68 -10.75 -9.31
CA PHE A 142 10.50 -9.38 -8.82
C PHE A 142 11.48 -9.03 -7.71
N ALA A 143 11.59 -9.88 -6.68
CA ALA A 143 12.43 -9.67 -5.51
C ALA A 143 13.92 -9.59 -5.88
N THR A 144 14.39 -10.45 -6.78
CA THR A 144 15.77 -10.42 -7.28
C THR A 144 16.05 -9.13 -8.06
N HIS A 145 15.13 -8.67 -8.90
CA HIS A 145 15.28 -7.42 -9.62
C HIS A 145 15.39 -6.21 -8.67
N GLN A 146 14.56 -6.15 -7.62
CA GLN A 146 14.62 -5.09 -6.61
C GLN A 146 15.93 -5.08 -5.82
N ARG A 147 16.37 -6.26 -5.38
CA ARG A 147 17.61 -6.45 -4.62
C ARG A 147 18.83 -5.95 -5.40
N LEU A 148 18.93 -6.36 -6.68
CA LEU A 148 20.07 -5.99 -7.51
C LEU A 148 20.09 -4.50 -7.85
N ARG A 149 18.94 -3.85 -8.04
CA ARG A 149 18.87 -2.39 -8.25
C ARG A 149 19.31 -1.62 -7.01
N ALA A 150 18.84 -2.01 -5.83
CA ALA A 150 19.27 -1.39 -4.58
C ALA A 150 20.78 -1.55 -4.35
N GLN A 151 21.33 -2.74 -4.64
CA GLN A 151 22.78 -2.98 -4.58
C GLN A 151 23.54 -2.11 -5.60
N LYS A 152 23.04 -2.00 -6.83
CA LYS A 152 23.65 -1.14 -7.86
C LYS A 152 23.72 0.30 -7.38
N ASP A 153 22.62 0.85 -6.88
CA ASP A 153 22.56 2.23 -6.41
C ASP A 153 23.52 2.45 -5.22
N SER A 154 23.59 1.50 -4.28
CA SER A 154 24.55 1.55 -3.16
C SER A 154 26.02 1.48 -3.61
N ILE A 155 26.34 0.61 -4.58
CA ILE A 155 27.68 0.51 -5.16
C ILE A 155 28.04 1.76 -5.94
N GLU A 156 27.09 2.35 -6.67
CA GLU A 156 27.29 3.59 -7.40
C GLU A 156 27.67 4.74 -6.48
N LEU A 157 26.96 4.88 -5.35
CA LEU A 157 27.22 5.90 -4.35
C LEU A 157 28.56 5.72 -3.63
N SER A 158 28.97 4.48 -3.37
CA SER A 158 30.15 4.18 -2.55
C SER A 158 31.44 4.00 -3.36
N ALA A 159 31.38 3.32 -4.51
CA ALA A 159 32.53 2.96 -5.34
C ALA A 159 32.57 3.70 -6.68
N GLY A 160 31.45 4.31 -7.11
CA GLY A 160 31.33 5.04 -8.37
C GLY A 160 31.03 4.15 -9.57
N ALA A 161 30.37 4.74 -10.58
CA ALA A 161 29.87 4.06 -11.78
C ALA A 161 30.94 3.44 -12.70
N LYS A 162 32.22 3.76 -12.51
CA LYS A 162 33.33 3.18 -13.28
C LYS A 162 34.05 2.04 -12.55
N SER A 163 33.67 1.75 -11.31
CA SER A 163 34.34 0.76 -10.47
C SER A 163 34.16 -0.68 -10.98
N PRO A 164 35.11 -1.58 -10.70
CA PRO A 164 34.95 -3.01 -10.98
C PRO A 164 33.69 -3.61 -10.33
N GLN A 165 33.33 -3.14 -9.14
CA GLN A 165 32.14 -3.54 -8.40
C GLN A 165 30.87 -3.13 -9.15
N PHE A 166 30.84 -1.89 -9.70
CA PHE A 166 29.72 -1.42 -10.49
C PHE A 166 29.56 -2.23 -11.79
N LYS A 167 30.66 -2.51 -12.50
CA LYS A 167 30.61 -3.38 -13.69
C LYS A 167 30.06 -4.78 -13.36
N LYS A 168 30.48 -5.35 -12.23
CA LYS A 168 30.03 -6.67 -11.77
C LYS A 168 28.52 -6.71 -11.46
N ILE A 169 27.98 -5.70 -10.77
CA ILE A 169 26.54 -5.67 -10.46
C ILE A 169 25.69 -5.46 -11.72
N ILE A 170 26.18 -4.71 -12.71
CA ILE A 170 25.51 -4.59 -14.02
C ILE A 170 25.45 -5.96 -14.72
N GLN A 171 26.55 -6.71 -14.76
CA GLN A 171 26.55 -8.06 -15.33
C GLN A 171 25.56 -8.98 -14.59
N GLN A 172 25.52 -8.92 -13.26
CA GLN A 172 24.56 -9.71 -12.47
C GLN A 172 23.10 -9.36 -12.78
N ILE A 173 22.81 -8.08 -13.04
CA ILE A 173 21.49 -7.62 -13.47
C ILE A 173 21.14 -8.18 -14.85
N GLU A 174 22.07 -8.12 -15.81
CA GLU A 174 21.86 -8.66 -17.16
C GLU A 174 21.59 -10.16 -17.15
N GLU A 175 22.41 -10.92 -16.40
CA GLU A 175 22.23 -12.36 -16.23
C GLU A 175 20.91 -12.71 -15.54
N ALA A 176 20.51 -11.94 -14.52
CA ALA A 176 19.23 -12.12 -13.85
C ALA A 176 18.06 -11.84 -14.81
N ASN A 177 18.14 -10.76 -15.60
CA ASN A 177 17.12 -10.42 -16.58
C ASN A 177 16.96 -11.51 -17.65
N ALA A 178 18.05 -12.10 -18.14
CA ALA A 178 17.99 -13.20 -19.10
C ALA A 178 17.28 -14.44 -18.53
N ARG A 179 17.60 -14.82 -17.28
CA ARG A 179 16.92 -15.93 -16.59
C ARG A 179 15.45 -15.63 -16.33
N HIS A 180 15.15 -14.42 -15.86
CA HIS A 180 13.79 -14.00 -15.59
C HIS A 180 12.93 -13.98 -16.85
N LEU A 181 13.50 -13.57 -18.00
CA LEU A 181 12.80 -13.63 -19.28
C LEU A 181 12.38 -15.06 -19.62
N GLN A 182 13.27 -16.04 -19.43
CA GLN A 182 12.94 -17.45 -19.64
C GLN A 182 11.81 -17.93 -18.72
N VAL A 183 11.85 -17.56 -17.44
CA VAL A 183 10.79 -17.90 -16.46
C VAL A 183 9.46 -17.29 -16.87
N VAL A 184 9.42 -15.99 -17.18
CA VAL A 184 8.19 -15.31 -17.58
C VAL A 184 7.65 -15.86 -18.89
N SER A 185 8.51 -16.14 -19.88
CA SER A 185 8.10 -16.78 -21.14
C SER A 185 7.48 -18.17 -20.91
N GLY A 186 8.13 -19.03 -20.11
CA GLY A 186 7.58 -20.36 -19.81
C GLY A 186 6.22 -20.30 -19.12
N ILE A 187 6.03 -19.35 -18.20
CA ILE A 187 4.74 -19.13 -17.55
C ILE A 187 3.66 -18.70 -18.56
N LEU A 188 4.01 -17.83 -19.52
CA LEU A 188 3.05 -17.38 -20.54
C LEU A 188 2.68 -18.51 -21.51
N ASP A 189 3.62 -19.37 -21.87
CA ASP A 189 3.40 -20.51 -22.77
C ASP A 189 2.51 -21.59 -22.12
N GLU A 190 2.59 -21.79 -20.80
CA GLU A 190 1.76 -22.74 -20.04
C GLU A 190 0.31 -22.26 -19.81
N GLN A 191 0.05 -20.96 -19.96
CA GLN A 191 -1.26 -20.33 -19.74
C GLN A 191 -2.00 -19.97 -21.04
N GLY A 192 -1.35 -20.21 -22.19
CA GLY A 192 -1.87 -19.93 -23.54
C GLY A 192 -2.72 -21.03 -24.14
#